data_AF-A0ABD6ACY2-F1
#
_entry.id   AF-A0ABD6ACY2-F1
#
_cell.length_a   1.000
_cell.length_b   1.000
_cell.length_c   1.000
_cell.angle_alpha   90.00
_cell.angle_beta   90.00
_cell.angle_gamma   90.00
#
_symmetry.space_group_name_H-M   'P 1'
#
loop_
_entity.id
_entity.type
_entity.pdbx_description
1 polymer ?
#
loop_
_entity_poly.entity_id
_entity_poly.type
_entity_poly.pdbx_seq_one_letter_code
_entity_poly.pdbx_strand_id
1 'polypeptide(L)'
;MTLAARLRALASAVRFGRFVSVGALGAAVDTAVLALLYGALELRPVPAKLASAEAAILVMFVLNERWTFAGEGAPGYRSVLRRLVTSNLVRLGGALVATGVFSVALRAAPVEVVLFGADLWFLVANGAGILAGLAVNYVLESAVTWRVADAPE
;
A
#
# COMPACT_ATOMS: atom_id res chain seq x y z
N MET A 1 -13.24 3.41 24.43
CA MET A 1 -13.54 4.32 23.30
C MET A 1 -14.89 4.00 22.70
N THR A 2 -15.71 5.00 22.36
CA THR A 2 -16.99 4.79 21.64
C THR A 2 -16.73 4.46 20.17
N LEU A 3 -17.70 3.82 19.48
CA LEU A 3 -17.58 3.49 18.05
C LEU A 3 -17.25 4.74 17.20
N ALA A 4 -17.88 5.88 17.51
CA ALA A 4 -17.62 7.15 16.83
C ALA A 4 -16.16 7.63 16.98
N ALA A 5 -15.55 7.42 18.14
CA ALA A 5 -14.15 7.77 18.34
C ALA A 5 -13.21 6.85 17.54
N ARG A 6 -13.54 5.55 17.43
CA ARG A 6 -12.79 4.60 16.58
C ARG A 6 -12.82 5.01 15.11
N LEU A 7 -14.00 5.38 14.62
CA LEU A 7 -14.18 5.83 13.24
C LEU A 7 -13.43 7.14 12.95
N ARG A 8 -13.46 8.12 13.86
CA ARG A 8 -12.66 9.36 13.72
C ARG A 8 -11.16 9.09 13.73
N ALA A 9 -10.70 8.17 14.59
CA ALA A 9 -9.30 7.79 14.64
C ALA A 9 -8.84 7.18 13.31
N LEU A 10 -9.68 6.39 12.63
CA LEU A 10 -9.38 5.86 11.30
C LEU A 10 -9.46 6.92 10.19
N ALA A 11 -10.42 7.85 10.29
CA ALA A 11 -10.66 8.92 9.30
C ALA A 11 -9.68 10.10 9.36
N SER A 12 -8.50 9.95 9.99
CA SER A 12 -7.51 11.02 10.07
C SER A 12 -6.94 11.38 8.69
N ALA A 13 -7.31 12.55 8.16
CA ALA A 13 -6.81 13.04 6.87
C ALA A 13 -5.29 13.24 6.86
N VAL A 14 -4.69 13.64 8.00
CA VAL A 14 -3.24 13.81 8.13
C VAL A 14 -2.51 12.47 8.00
N ARG A 15 -2.99 11.43 8.70
CA ARG A 15 -2.38 10.09 8.60
C ARG A 15 -2.60 9.48 7.22
N PHE A 16 -3.78 9.66 6.64
CA PHE A 16 -4.05 9.26 5.27
C PHE A 16 -3.08 9.92 4.28
N GLY A 17 -2.90 11.25 4.36
CA GLY A 17 -1.96 11.99 3.52
C GLY A 17 -0.51 11.49 3.66
N ARG A 18 -0.04 11.28 4.90
CA ARG A 18 1.29 10.68 5.15
C ARG A 18 1.42 9.29 4.54
N PHE A 19 0.41 8.44 4.73
CA PHE A 19 0.38 7.08 4.19
C PHE A 19 0.46 7.07 2.66
N VAL A 20 -0.29 7.95 1.99
CA VAL A 20 -0.23 8.12 0.54
C VAL A 20 1.15 8.59 0.09
N SER A 21 1.75 9.57 0.77
CA SER A 21 3.11 10.04 0.47
C SER A 21 4.16 8.95 0.64
N VAL A 22 4.06 8.14 1.69
CA VAL A 22 4.92 6.97 1.90
C VAL A 22 4.73 5.95 0.79
N GLY A 23 3.49 5.70 0.36
CA GLY A 23 3.18 4.83 -0.78
C GLY A 23 3.80 5.31 -2.08
N ALA A 24 3.70 6.61 -2.38
CA ALA A 24 4.31 7.22 -3.56
C ALA A 24 5.84 7.10 -3.55
N LEU A 25 6.48 7.35 -2.40
CA LEU A 25 7.91 7.14 -2.24
C LEU A 25 8.30 5.67 -2.39
N GLY A 26 7.51 4.75 -1.84
CA GLY A 26 7.70 3.31 -2.04
C GLY A 26 7.65 2.90 -3.50
N ALA A 27 6.71 3.43 -4.28
CA ALA A 27 6.62 3.19 -5.72
C ALA A 27 7.85 3.73 -6.47
N ALA A 28 8.35 4.91 -6.09
CA ALA A 28 9.58 5.46 -6.63
C ALA A 28 10.80 4.58 -6.31
N VAL A 29 10.89 4.06 -5.07
CA VAL A 29 11.96 3.14 -4.65
C VAL A 29 11.87 1.82 -5.43
N ASP A 30 10.69 1.20 -5.55
CA ASP A 30 10.50 -0.01 -6.34
C ASP A 30 10.95 0.20 -7.79
N THR A 31 10.55 1.32 -8.41
CA THR A 31 10.92 1.66 -9.78
C THR A 31 12.44 1.84 -9.92
N ALA A 32 13.08 2.58 -9.01
CA ALA A 32 14.51 2.82 -9.04
C ALA A 32 15.33 1.53 -8.83
N VAL A 33 14.94 0.70 -7.86
CA VAL A 33 15.62 -0.58 -7.59
C VAL A 33 15.40 -1.54 -8.75
N LEU A 34 14.21 -1.60 -9.33
CA LEU A 34 13.96 -2.44 -10.51
C LEU A 34 14.77 -1.97 -11.72
N ALA A 35 14.82 -0.66 -11.98
CA ALA A 35 15.62 -0.10 -13.06
C ALA A 35 17.11 -0.43 -12.89
N LEU A 36 17.62 -0.40 -11.65
CA LEU A 36 18.98 -0.82 -11.36
C LEU A 36 19.17 -2.33 -11.58
N LEU A 37 18.38 -3.17 -10.91
CA LEU A 37 18.59 -4.63 -10.91
C LEU A 37 18.33 -5.26 -12.28
N TYR A 38 17.21 -4.90 -12.92
CA TYR A 38 16.83 -5.45 -14.23
C TYR A 38 17.45 -4.67 -15.38
N GLY A 39 17.42 -3.34 -15.32
CA GLY A 39 17.85 -2.50 -16.44
C GLY A 39 19.36 -2.32 -16.54
N ALA A 40 20.05 -2.09 -15.42
CA ALA A 40 21.50 -1.83 -15.43
C ALA A 40 22.35 -3.06 -15.11
N LEU A 41 21.87 -3.94 -14.21
CA LEU A 41 22.59 -5.15 -13.80
C LEU A 41 22.13 -6.41 -14.52
N GLU A 42 21.11 -6.31 -15.39
CA GLU A 42 20.61 -7.40 -16.24
C GLU A 42 20.21 -8.69 -15.47
N LEU A 43 19.78 -8.54 -14.21
CA LEU A 43 19.24 -9.68 -13.45
C LEU A 43 17.98 -10.20 -14.13
N ARG A 44 17.66 -11.48 -13.88
CA ARG A 44 16.41 -12.10 -14.36
C ARG A 44 15.19 -11.30 -13.87
N PRO A 45 14.12 -11.14 -14.69
CA PRO A 45 13.00 -10.25 -14.38
C PRO A 45 12.30 -10.56 -13.05
N VAL A 46 12.05 -11.84 -12.77
CA VAL A 46 11.30 -12.26 -11.58
C VAL A 46 12.09 -11.97 -10.28
N PRO A 47 13.36 -12.42 -10.10
CA PRO A 47 14.15 -12.04 -8.94
C PRO A 47 14.33 -10.52 -8.77
N ALA A 48 14.57 -9.78 -9.86
CA ALA A 48 14.72 -8.33 -9.80
C ALA A 48 13.45 -7.65 -9.28
N LYS A 49 12.28 -8.08 -9.75
CA LYS A 49 10.99 -7.54 -9.31
C LYS A 49 10.65 -7.87 -7.87
N LEU A 50 10.95 -9.10 -7.42
CA LEU A 50 10.76 -9.49 -6.02
C LEU A 50 11.66 -8.68 -5.09
N ALA A 51 12.93 -8.50 -5.46
CA ALA A 51 13.88 -7.72 -4.66
C ALA A 51 13.51 -6.23 -4.62
N SER A 52 13.06 -5.65 -5.74
CA SER A 52 12.61 -4.24 -5.77
C SER A 52 11.36 -4.01 -4.93
N ALA A 53 10.40 -4.95 -5.01
CA ALA A 53 9.18 -4.89 -4.21
C ALA A 53 9.50 -5.00 -2.70
N GLU A 54 10.36 -5.95 -2.30
CA GLU A 54 10.76 -6.09 -0.90
C GLU A 54 11.46 -4.84 -0.38
N ALA A 55 12.40 -4.27 -1.14
CA ALA A 55 13.08 -3.03 -0.78
C ALA A 55 12.09 -1.87 -0.55
N ALA A 56 11.11 -1.72 -1.45
CA ALA A 56 10.07 -0.73 -1.30
C ALA A 56 9.17 -0.98 -0.08
N ILE A 57 8.79 -2.23 0.19
CA ILE A 57 7.99 -2.61 1.35
C ILE A 57 8.72 -2.26 2.65
N LEU A 58 10.01 -2.57 2.75
CA LEU A 58 10.82 -2.25 3.93
C LEU A 58 10.93 -0.74 4.16
N VAL A 59 11.19 0.04 3.11
CA VAL A 59 11.22 1.51 3.20
C VAL A 59 9.87 2.06 3.66
N MET A 60 8.78 1.60 3.04
CA MET A 60 7.44 2.03 3.41
C MET A 60 7.10 1.65 4.86
N PHE A 61 7.48 0.46 5.31
CA PHE A 61 7.27 0.03 6.69
C PHE A 61 8.02 0.94 7.67
N VAL A 62 9.31 1.20 7.43
CA VAL A 62 10.13 2.06 8.31
C VAL A 62 9.57 3.48 8.38
N LEU A 63 9.14 4.04 7.26
CA LEU A 63 8.55 5.38 7.24
C LEU A 63 7.19 5.41 7.95
N ASN A 64 6.35 4.40 7.75
CA ASN A 64 5.09 4.32 8.47
C ASN A 64 5.29 4.17 9.97
N GLU A 65 6.24 3.34 10.38
CA GLU A 65 6.59 3.11 11.78
C GLU A 65 7.14 4.38 12.46
N ARG A 66 7.99 5.14 11.77
CA ARG A 66 8.70 6.30 12.36
C ARG A 66 8.03 7.65 12.13
N TRP A 67 7.07 7.75 11.20
CA TRP A 67 6.47 9.02 10.82
C TRP A 67 4.94 8.99 10.73
N THR A 68 4.36 8.05 9.98
CA THR A 68 2.89 7.97 9.83
C THR A 68 2.22 7.61 11.16
N PHE A 69 2.81 6.67 11.89
CA PHE A 69 2.28 6.08 13.13
C PHE A 69 3.31 6.14 14.28
N ALA A 70 4.16 7.17 14.30
CA ALA A 70 5.29 7.30 15.23
C ALA A 70 4.95 7.26 16.73
N GLY A 71 3.68 7.41 17.09
CA GLY A 71 3.18 7.32 18.47
C GLY A 71 2.35 6.06 18.77
N GLU A 72 2.25 5.13 17.82
CA GLU A 72 1.30 4.02 17.88
C GLU A 72 1.99 2.68 18.16
N GLY A 73 1.39 1.91 19.06
CA GLY A 73 1.82 0.56 19.39
C GLY A 73 2.97 0.48 20.40
N ALA A 74 3.07 -0.69 21.05
CA ALA A 74 4.05 -0.89 22.11
C ALA A 74 5.51 -0.84 21.59
N PRO A 75 6.46 -0.37 22.41
CA PRO A 75 7.89 -0.43 22.10
C PRO A 75 8.42 -1.87 22.12
N GLY A 76 9.61 -2.05 21.56
CA GLY A 76 10.36 -3.32 21.64
C GLY A 76 10.33 -4.16 20.36
N TYR A 77 11.38 -4.96 20.17
CA TYR A 77 11.65 -5.71 18.93
C TYR A 77 10.52 -6.65 18.52
N ARG A 78 9.91 -7.38 19.47
CA ARG A 78 8.79 -8.30 19.18
C ARG A 78 7.57 -7.56 18.62
N SER A 79 7.31 -6.36 19.12
CA SER A 79 6.20 -5.51 18.68
C SER A 79 6.43 -5.00 17.25
N VAL A 80 7.64 -4.55 16.96
CA VAL A 80 8.06 -4.13 15.61
C VAL A 80 7.99 -5.28 14.62
N LEU A 81 8.50 -6.47 14.99
CA LEU A 81 8.45 -7.64 14.12
C LEU A 81 7.01 -8.07 13.82
N ARG A 82 6.13 -8.06 14.83
CA ARG A 82 4.69 -8.30 14.63
C ARG A 82 4.11 -7.30 13.62
N ARG A 83 4.42 -6.01 13.77
CA ARG A 83 3.94 -4.96 12.85
C ARG A 83 4.48 -5.15 11.44
N LEU A 84 5.74 -5.58 11.30
CA LEU A 84 6.34 -5.87 10.00
C LEU A 84 5.59 -7.02 9.30
N VAL A 85 5.34 -8.10 10.03
CA VAL A 85 4.59 -9.26 9.50
C VAL A 85 3.17 -8.87 9.14
N THR A 86 2.45 -8.17 10.02
CA THR A 86 1.06 -7.76 9.74
C THR A 86 0.99 -6.75 8.59
N SER A 87 1.93 -5.80 8.50
CA SER A 87 2.04 -4.85 7.38
C SER A 87 2.22 -5.58 6.05
N ASN A 88 3.08 -6.61 6.00
CA ASN A 88 3.26 -7.42 4.81
C ASN A 88 1.96 -8.15 4.41
N LEU A 89 1.29 -8.79 5.37
CA LEU A 89 0.02 -9.49 5.11
C LEU A 89 -1.07 -8.54 4.63
N VAL A 90 -1.19 -7.36 5.24
CA VAL A 90 -2.15 -6.34 4.84
C VAL A 90 -1.88 -5.87 3.41
N ARG A 91 -0.62 -5.57 3.08
CA ARG A 91 -0.23 -5.13 1.74
C ARG A 91 -0.48 -6.17 0.66
N LEU A 92 -0.24 -7.45 0.96
CA LEU A 92 -0.62 -8.55 0.09
C LEU A 92 -2.14 -8.58 -0.13
N GLY A 93 -2.92 -8.43 0.95
CA GLY A 93 -4.39 -8.30 0.86
C GLY A 93 -4.83 -7.13 -0.03
N GLY A 94 -4.25 -5.94 0.15
CA GLY A 94 -4.56 -4.79 -0.71
C GLY A 94 -4.17 -4.99 -2.17
N ALA A 95 -3.06 -5.67 -2.45
CA ALA A 95 -2.67 -6.03 -3.82
C ALA A 95 -3.67 -7.01 -4.47
N LEU A 96 -4.17 -7.98 -3.70
CA LEU A 96 -5.24 -8.88 -4.15
C LEU A 96 -6.54 -8.11 -4.42
N VAL A 97 -6.92 -7.18 -3.56
CA VAL A 97 -8.08 -6.30 -3.78
C VAL A 97 -7.90 -5.47 -5.05
N ALA A 98 -6.74 -4.83 -5.24
CA ALA A 98 -6.46 -4.05 -6.42
C ALA A 98 -6.57 -4.88 -7.71
N THR A 99 -5.98 -6.08 -7.69
CA THR A 99 -6.03 -7.02 -8.81
C THR A 99 -7.45 -7.51 -9.07
N GLY A 100 -8.22 -7.80 -8.03
CA GLY A 100 -9.62 -8.23 -8.11
C GLY A 100 -10.51 -7.15 -8.71
N VAL A 101 -10.40 -5.91 -8.23
CA VAL A 101 -11.15 -4.76 -8.76
C VAL A 101 -10.79 -4.49 -10.22
N PHE A 102 -9.49 -4.50 -10.56
CA PHE A 102 -9.05 -4.38 -11.95
C PHE A 102 -9.67 -5.48 -12.84
N SER A 103 -9.59 -6.73 -12.40
CA SER A 103 -10.11 -7.88 -13.15
C SER A 103 -11.63 -7.83 -13.33
N VAL A 104 -12.37 -7.40 -12.29
CA VAL A 104 -13.82 -7.23 -12.37
C VAL A 104 -14.17 -6.06 -13.29
N ALA A 105 -13.49 -4.92 -13.18
CA ALA A 105 -13.74 -3.75 -14.02
C ALA A 105 -13.55 -4.06 -15.52
N LEU A 106 -12.51 -4.81 -15.88
CA LEU A 106 -12.29 -5.23 -17.26
C LEU A 106 -13.37 -6.17 -17.80
N ARG A 107 -13.95 -7.03 -16.95
CA ARG A 107 -14.91 -8.07 -17.38
C ARG A 107 -16.36 -7.61 -17.34
N ALA A 108 -16.72 -6.84 -16.32
CA ALA A 108 -18.10 -6.47 -16.02
C ALA A 108 -18.51 -5.13 -16.63
N ALA A 109 -17.55 -4.29 -16.98
CA ALA A 109 -17.80 -2.96 -17.55
C ALA A 109 -16.83 -2.69 -18.70
N PRO A 110 -16.98 -3.34 -19.87
CA PRO A 110 -16.21 -2.98 -21.06
C PRO A 110 -16.69 -1.60 -21.54
N VAL A 111 -16.03 -0.55 -21.03
CA VAL A 111 -16.25 0.83 -21.45
C VAL A 111 -15.19 1.13 -22.50
N GLU A 112 -15.60 1.63 -23.67
CA GLU A 112 -14.64 2.10 -24.67
C GLU A 112 -14.13 3.48 -24.25
N VAL A 113 -12.86 3.55 -23.83
CA VAL A 113 -12.19 4.82 -23.56
C VAL A 113 -11.11 5.01 -24.60
N VAL A 114 -11.49 5.49 -25.79
CA VAL A 114 -10.56 5.61 -26.91
C VAL A 114 -9.91 7.00 -26.92
N LEU A 115 -8.57 7.04 -26.86
CA LEU A 115 -7.77 8.25 -27.06
C LEU A 115 -6.63 7.95 -28.03
N PHE A 116 -6.47 8.78 -29.07
CA PHE A 116 -5.50 8.56 -30.15
C PHE A 116 -5.61 7.15 -30.81
N GLY A 117 -6.81 6.57 -30.85
CA GLY A 117 -7.06 5.25 -31.44
C GLY A 117 -6.69 4.06 -30.54
N ALA A 118 -6.25 4.29 -29.30
CA ALA A 118 -5.99 3.25 -28.31
C ALA A 118 -7.11 3.22 -27.26
N ASP A 119 -7.56 2.02 -26.90
CA ASP A 119 -8.46 1.82 -25.76
C ASP A 119 -7.66 1.91 -24.44
N LEU A 120 -8.01 2.89 -23.63
CA LEU A 120 -7.38 3.24 -22.36
C LEU A 120 -8.20 2.80 -21.14
N TRP A 121 -9.28 2.03 -21.33
CA TRP A 121 -10.10 1.56 -20.21
C TRP A 121 -9.29 0.80 -19.16
N PHE A 122 -8.29 0.03 -19.58
CA PHE A 122 -7.40 -0.69 -18.67
C PHE A 122 -6.66 0.24 -17.69
N LEU A 123 -6.35 1.48 -18.07
CA LEU A 123 -5.73 2.45 -17.17
C LEU A 123 -6.70 2.92 -16.09
N VAL A 124 -7.96 3.16 -16.46
CA VAL A 124 -9.03 3.55 -15.52
C VAL A 124 -9.30 2.40 -14.55
N ALA A 125 -9.45 1.18 -15.07
CA ALA A 125 -9.62 -0.02 -14.27
C ALA A 125 -8.45 -0.25 -13.30
N ASN A 126 -7.21 -0.05 -13.76
CA ASN A 126 -6.03 -0.21 -12.92
C ASN A 126 -5.97 0.87 -11.83
N GLY A 127 -6.27 2.13 -12.18
CA GLY A 127 -6.38 3.23 -11.22
C GLY A 127 -7.42 2.94 -10.14
N ALA A 128 -8.61 2.45 -10.51
CA ALA A 128 -9.64 2.03 -9.56
C ALA A 128 -9.15 0.91 -8.63
N GLY A 129 -8.45 -0.08 -9.18
CA GLY A 129 -7.81 -1.14 -8.38
C GLY A 129 -6.82 -0.59 -7.36
N ILE A 130 -5.88 0.26 -7.81
CA ILE A 130 -4.88 0.88 -6.92
C ILE A 130 -5.56 1.68 -5.80
N LEU A 131 -6.58 2.48 -6.11
CA LEU A 131 -7.31 3.27 -5.12
C LEU A 131 -8.05 2.38 -4.11
N ALA A 132 -8.70 1.31 -4.56
CA ALA A 132 -9.36 0.36 -3.67
C ALA A 132 -8.36 -0.36 -2.76
N GLY A 133 -7.26 -0.85 -3.32
CA GLY A 133 -6.19 -1.49 -2.55
C GLY A 133 -5.54 -0.54 -1.55
N LEU A 134 -5.30 0.72 -1.94
CA LEU A 134 -4.79 1.78 -1.07
C LEU A 134 -5.73 2.06 0.11
N ALA A 135 -7.03 2.17 -0.15
CA ALA A 135 -8.03 2.41 0.89
C ALA A 135 -8.09 1.25 1.90
N VAL A 136 -8.13 0.01 1.40
CA VAL A 136 -8.10 -1.19 2.24
C VAL A 136 -6.81 -1.26 3.05
N ASN A 137 -5.66 -1.03 2.41
CA ASN A 137 -4.37 -1.00 3.09
C ASN A 137 -4.36 0.04 4.21
N TYR A 138 -4.75 1.29 3.94
CA TYR A 138 -4.75 2.34 4.96
C TYR A 138 -5.62 1.98 6.17
N VAL A 139 -6.83 1.46 5.92
CA VAL A 139 -7.76 1.06 6.99
C VAL A 139 -7.19 -0.10 7.81
N LEU A 140 -6.71 -1.16 7.15
CA LEU A 140 -6.19 -2.35 7.82
C LEU A 140 -4.85 -2.08 8.53
N GLU A 141 -3.96 -1.28 7.93
CA GLU A 141 -2.72 -0.84 8.57
C GLU A 141 -3.05 -0.05 9.85
N SER A 142 -4.01 0.88 9.78
CA SER A 142 -4.42 1.66 10.94
C SER A 142 -5.11 0.83 12.02
N ALA A 143 -5.99 -0.11 11.65
CA ALA A 143 -6.79 -0.88 12.59
C ALA A 143 -6.06 -2.12 13.16
N VAL A 144 -5.26 -2.80 12.33
CA VAL A 144 -4.66 -4.11 12.65
C VAL A 144 -3.17 -3.99 12.97
N THR A 145 -2.39 -3.33 12.09
CA THR A 145 -0.93 -3.21 12.28
C THR A 145 -0.63 -2.28 13.45
N TRP A 146 -1.06 -1.02 13.36
CA TRP A 146 -0.75 0.01 14.35
C TRP A 146 -1.82 0.19 15.43
N ARG A 147 -3.03 -0.39 15.25
CA ARG A 147 -4.11 -0.40 16.25
C ARG A 147 -4.39 0.99 16.84
N VAL A 148 -4.53 1.99 15.98
CA VAL A 148 -4.65 3.41 16.37
C VAL A 148 -5.90 3.71 17.23
N ALA A 149 -6.85 2.79 17.28
CA ALA A 149 -8.05 2.88 18.11
C ALA A 149 -7.86 2.33 19.54
N ASP A 150 -6.70 1.75 19.85
CA ASP A 150 -6.41 1.07 21.11
C ASP A 150 -5.33 1.76 21.95
N ALA A 151 -4.69 2.83 21.44
CA ALA A 151 -3.73 3.60 22.20
C ALA A 151 -4.44 4.32 23.38
N PRO A 152 -3.99 4.15 24.63
CA PRO A 152 -4.46 4.98 25.73
C PRO A 152 -3.96 6.42 25.50
N GLU A 153 -4.82 7.40 25.78
CA GLU A 153 -4.45 8.82 25.85
C GLU A 153 -3.31 9.06 26.85
#